data_AF-A0A1T2L0B5-F1
#
_entry.id   AF-A0A1T2L0B5-F1
#
_cell.length_a   1.000
_cell.length_b   1.000
_cell.length_c   1.000
_cell.angle_alpha   90.00
_cell.angle_beta   90.00
_cell.angle_gamma   90.00
#
_symmetry.space_group_name_H-M   'P 1'
#
loop_
_entity.id
_entity.type
_entity.pdbx_description
1 polymer ?
#
loop_
_entity_poly.entity_id
_entity_poly.type
_entity_poly.pdbx_seq_one_letter_code
_entity_poly.pdbx_strand_id
1 'polypeptide(L)'
;MLLLFTLLTAGQAVAGHDWGGMDLCTLYPEKMPPGMSIEQLPQSDHPGALLMQRYCAQCHNLPGPGRHTAVEWPQVLERMDTLMEVSSRFGALLGRVEVPTQGESLQIQAYLNTNALQPMRHFSGGFREKSYQQHCSGCHALPDPAQHSADEWPMVMARMARNREVMKRAPLSPETQLTILAYLQQASLWDLAGPRPLSAIGSGRAVALAVWPAAGRSC
;
A
#
# COMPACT_ATOMS: atom_id res chain seq x y z
N MET A 1 -49.31 6.36 22.20
CA MET A 1 -48.03 5.68 21.94
C MET A 1 -47.36 6.32 20.75
N LEU A 2 -46.41 7.24 20.96
CA LEU A 2 -45.53 7.73 19.91
C LEU A 2 -44.23 6.91 19.98
N LEU A 3 -43.93 6.14 18.93
CA LEU A 3 -42.66 5.43 18.77
C LEU A 3 -41.59 6.43 18.35
N LEU A 4 -40.66 6.74 19.26
CA LEU A 4 -39.46 7.50 18.96
C LEU A 4 -38.48 6.56 18.22
N PHE A 5 -38.31 6.74 16.91
CA PHE A 5 -37.21 6.13 16.17
C PHE A 5 -35.92 6.91 16.47
N THR A 6 -35.11 6.41 17.39
CA THR A 6 -33.72 6.85 17.55
C THR A 6 -32.91 6.31 16.37
N LEU A 7 -32.68 7.16 15.36
CA LEU A 7 -31.68 6.93 14.33
C LEU A 7 -30.29 6.97 14.98
N LEU A 8 -29.67 5.81 15.15
CA LEU A 8 -28.25 5.69 15.43
C LEU A 8 -27.48 6.18 14.20
N THR A 9 -27.13 7.46 14.19
CA THR A 9 -26.14 7.97 13.24
C THR A 9 -24.79 7.37 13.64
N ALA A 10 -24.38 6.32 12.94
CA ALA A 10 -22.98 5.90 12.94
C ALA A 10 -22.17 7.12 12.46
N GLY A 11 -21.52 7.80 13.38
CA GLY A 11 -20.70 8.97 13.06
C GLY A 11 -19.66 8.56 12.03
N GLN A 12 -19.62 9.29 10.92
CA GLN A 12 -18.50 9.24 9.99
C GLN A 12 -17.24 9.53 10.84
N ALA A 13 -16.37 8.54 10.99
CA ALA A 13 -15.11 8.72 11.70
C ALA A 13 -14.22 9.62 10.84
N VAL A 14 -14.38 10.93 10.98
CA VAL A 14 -13.38 11.91 10.55
C VAL A 14 -12.11 11.54 11.30
N ALA A 15 -10.98 11.53 10.60
CA ALA A 15 -9.70 11.22 11.21
C ALA A 15 -9.51 12.08 12.48
N GLY A 16 -9.29 11.43 13.62
CA GLY A 16 -8.92 12.10 14.85
C GLY A 16 -7.54 12.69 14.67
N HIS A 17 -7.47 14.01 14.67
CA HIS A 17 -6.22 14.79 14.59
C HIS A 17 -5.78 15.29 15.97
N ASP A 18 -6.29 14.69 17.04
CA ASP A 18 -5.97 15.08 18.41
C ASP A 18 -5.55 13.84 19.21
N TRP A 19 -4.24 13.72 19.40
CA TRP A 19 -3.62 12.76 20.29
C TRP A 19 -2.89 13.50 21.41
N GLY A 20 -3.60 13.81 22.50
CA GLY A 20 -3.06 14.56 23.62
C GLY A 20 -2.70 16.01 23.30
N GLY A 21 -3.54 16.67 22.49
CA GLY A 21 -3.32 18.03 21.98
C GLY A 21 -2.42 18.11 20.75
N MET A 22 -2.01 16.96 20.18
CA MET A 22 -1.11 16.90 19.04
C MET A 22 -1.81 16.39 17.78
N ASP A 23 -1.68 17.15 16.70
CA ASP A 23 -2.00 16.68 15.35
C ASP A 23 -0.77 16.01 14.73
N LEU A 24 -0.77 14.68 14.73
CA LEU A 24 0.32 13.86 14.20
C LEU A 24 0.60 14.13 12.72
N CYS A 25 -0.43 14.45 11.93
CA CYS A 25 -0.27 14.70 10.49
C CYS A 25 0.43 16.04 10.23
N THR A 26 0.09 17.06 11.01
CA THR A 26 0.71 18.39 10.92
C THR A 26 2.13 18.38 11.50
N LEU A 27 2.37 17.67 12.59
CA LEU A 27 3.68 17.63 13.25
C LEU A 27 4.69 16.76 12.51
N TYR A 28 4.25 15.67 11.87
CA TYR A 28 5.12 14.71 11.20
C TYR A 28 4.71 14.42 9.75
N PRO A 29 4.60 15.44 8.87
CA PRO A 29 4.14 15.28 7.50
C PRO A 29 5.04 14.34 6.67
N GLU A 30 6.35 14.31 6.96
CA GLU A 30 7.32 13.40 6.32
C GLU A 30 7.08 11.92 6.63
N LYS A 31 6.38 11.63 7.72
CA LYS A 31 6.09 10.26 8.19
C LYS A 31 4.64 9.88 8.00
N MET A 32 3.75 10.88 7.99
CA MET A 32 2.30 10.72 7.89
C MET A 32 1.84 11.05 6.46
N PRO A 33 1.84 10.07 5.55
CA PRO A 33 1.22 10.26 4.24
C PRO A 33 -0.26 10.62 4.36
N PRO A 34 -0.83 11.28 3.33
CA PRO A 34 -2.28 11.47 3.24
C PRO A 34 -2.99 10.13 3.43
N GLY A 35 -4.03 10.12 4.24
CA GLY A 35 -4.89 8.95 4.33
C GLY A 35 -5.94 8.94 3.23
N MET A 36 -6.71 7.87 3.25
CA MET A 36 -7.75 7.57 2.29
C MET A 36 -9.11 7.71 2.97
N SER A 37 -10.16 8.02 2.22
CA SER A 37 -11.52 7.81 2.73
C SER A 37 -11.88 6.31 2.65
N ILE A 38 -12.88 5.88 3.42
CA ILE A 38 -13.32 4.49 3.41
C ILE A 38 -13.77 4.03 2.02
N GLU A 39 -14.37 4.91 1.21
CA GLU A 39 -14.83 4.61 -0.15
C GLU A 39 -13.66 4.34 -1.13
N GLN A 40 -12.46 4.79 -0.78
CA GLN A 40 -11.26 4.54 -1.57
C GLN A 40 -10.58 3.22 -1.19
N LEU A 41 -11.01 2.58 -0.09
CA LEU A 41 -10.47 1.28 0.30
C LEU A 41 -11.06 0.16 -0.58
N PRO A 42 -10.27 -0.86 -0.93
CA PRO A 42 -10.81 -2.03 -1.62
C PRO A 42 -11.83 -2.74 -0.73
N GLN A 43 -12.97 -3.16 -1.28
CA GLN A 43 -14.06 -3.80 -0.50
C GLN A 43 -14.44 -2.95 0.72
N SER A 44 -14.80 -1.68 0.49
CA SER A 44 -15.05 -0.67 1.54
C SER A 44 -16.15 -1.05 2.55
N ASP A 45 -17.04 -1.96 2.18
CA ASP A 45 -18.10 -2.52 3.03
C ASP A 45 -17.68 -3.79 3.81
N HIS A 46 -16.47 -4.30 3.57
CA HIS A 46 -15.93 -5.45 4.28
C HIS A 46 -15.76 -5.14 5.77
N PRO A 47 -16.11 -6.06 6.70
CA PRO A 47 -15.98 -5.82 8.14
C PRO A 47 -14.60 -5.29 8.56
N GLY A 48 -13.52 -5.85 8.01
CA GLY A 48 -12.16 -5.38 8.27
C GLY A 48 -11.89 -3.93 7.83
N ALA A 49 -12.47 -3.46 6.73
CA ALA A 49 -12.34 -2.07 6.27
C ALA A 49 -13.05 -1.10 7.23
N LEU A 50 -14.25 -1.47 7.67
CA LEU A 50 -15.03 -0.71 8.64
C LEU A 50 -14.32 -0.64 10.01
N LEU A 51 -13.70 -1.75 10.43
CA LEU A 51 -12.89 -1.79 11.65
C LEU A 51 -11.64 -0.91 11.54
N MET A 52 -10.96 -0.89 10.38
CA MET A 52 -9.86 0.05 10.15
C MET A 52 -10.32 1.51 10.27
N GLN A 53 -11.45 1.86 9.67
CA GLN A 53 -12.02 3.21 9.77
C GLN A 53 -12.37 3.57 11.22
N ARG A 54 -12.91 2.61 12.00
CA ARG A 54 -13.21 2.82 13.42
C ARG A 54 -11.96 3.04 14.27
N TYR A 55 -10.94 2.21 14.08
CA TYR A 55 -9.80 2.16 14.99
C TYR A 55 -8.59 2.97 14.53
N CYS A 56 -8.16 2.78 13.28
CA CYS A 56 -6.94 3.38 12.76
C CYS A 56 -7.08 4.87 12.47
N ALA A 57 -8.31 5.35 12.26
CA ALA A 57 -8.58 6.76 12.03
C ALA A 57 -8.68 7.57 13.33
N GLN A 58 -8.52 6.98 14.52
CA GLN A 58 -8.67 7.71 15.80
C GLN A 58 -7.54 8.72 16.08
N CYS A 59 -6.35 8.51 15.48
CA CYS A 59 -5.16 9.32 15.79
C CYS A 59 -4.52 9.99 14.57
N HIS A 60 -4.78 9.48 13.37
CA HIS A 60 -4.27 10.02 12.11
C HIS A 60 -5.19 9.61 10.96
N ASN A 61 -4.93 10.13 9.75
CA ASN A 61 -5.72 9.74 8.58
C ASN A 61 -5.70 8.22 8.32
N LEU A 62 -6.82 7.66 7.88
CA LEU A 62 -6.99 6.22 7.62
C LEU A 62 -5.92 5.71 6.62
N PRO A 63 -5.08 4.73 7.02
CA PRO A 63 -4.09 4.16 6.12
C PRO A 63 -4.74 3.25 5.08
N GLY A 64 -4.19 3.25 3.86
CA GLY A 64 -4.58 2.29 2.82
C GLY A 64 -3.87 0.94 2.99
N PRO A 65 -4.53 -0.21 2.72
CA PRO A 65 -3.93 -1.54 2.84
C PRO A 65 -2.76 -1.77 1.86
N GLY A 66 -2.77 -1.08 0.71
CA GLY A 66 -1.70 -1.11 -0.28
C GLY A 66 -0.43 -0.33 0.08
N ARG A 67 -0.26 0.13 1.33
CA ARG A 67 0.96 0.82 1.77
C ARG A 67 2.09 -0.12 2.17
N HIS A 68 1.72 -1.28 2.72
CA HIS A 68 2.65 -2.29 3.20
C HIS A 68 2.35 -3.63 2.54
N THR A 69 3.38 -4.46 2.43
CA THR A 69 3.23 -5.86 2.00
C THR A 69 2.59 -6.69 3.10
N ALA A 70 2.02 -7.85 2.75
CA ALA A 70 1.44 -8.78 3.73
C ALA A 70 2.45 -9.26 4.78
N VAL A 71 3.75 -9.27 4.44
CA VAL A 71 4.84 -9.63 5.37
C VAL A 71 5.14 -8.49 6.35
N GLU A 72 4.95 -7.23 5.95
CA GLU A 72 5.20 -6.05 6.78
C GLU A 72 4.04 -5.70 7.71
N TRP A 73 2.79 -5.98 7.30
CA TRP A 73 1.59 -5.62 8.06
C TRP A 73 1.57 -6.11 9.51
N PRO A 74 1.96 -7.36 9.84
CA PRO A 74 1.99 -7.83 11.22
C PRO A 74 2.80 -6.92 12.16
N GLN A 75 3.98 -6.44 11.72
CA GLN A 75 4.81 -5.55 12.52
C GLN A 75 4.20 -4.14 12.66
N VAL A 76 3.50 -3.66 11.63
CA VAL A 76 2.78 -2.39 11.71
C VAL A 76 1.64 -2.48 12.70
N LEU A 77 0.85 -3.56 12.67
CA LEU A 77 -0.26 -3.81 13.59
C LEU A 77 0.22 -3.89 15.04
N GLU A 78 1.26 -4.68 15.33
CA GLU A 78 1.83 -4.78 16.68
C GLU A 78 2.24 -3.42 17.26
N ARG A 79 2.83 -2.55 16.42
CA ARG A 79 3.19 -1.19 16.81
C ARG A 79 1.95 -0.35 17.11
N MET A 80 0.91 -0.45 16.27
CA MET A 80 -0.33 0.32 16.46
C MET A 80 -1.10 -0.17 17.68
N ASP A 81 -1.19 -1.48 17.91
CA ASP A 81 -1.81 -2.08 19.09
C ASP A 81 -1.15 -1.55 20.36
N THR A 82 0.18 -1.56 20.42
CA THR A 82 0.94 -0.99 21.55
C THR A 82 0.62 0.49 21.78
N LEU A 83 0.59 1.29 20.71
CA LEU A 83 0.28 2.72 20.82
C LEU A 83 -1.15 2.96 21.27
N MET A 84 -2.11 2.17 20.77
CA MET A 84 -3.52 2.26 21.15
C MET A 84 -3.74 1.85 22.60
N GLU A 85 -3.10 0.77 23.06
CA GLU A 85 -3.15 0.32 24.46
C GLU A 85 -2.60 1.39 25.42
N VAL A 86 -1.43 1.95 25.11
CA VAL A 86 -0.85 3.04 25.91
C VAL A 86 -1.77 4.25 25.92
N SER A 87 -2.28 4.66 24.76
CA SER A 87 -3.18 5.81 24.64
C SER A 87 -4.46 5.61 25.44
N SER A 88 -5.06 4.41 25.35
CA SER A 88 -6.25 4.05 26.10
C SER A 88 -6.01 4.10 27.61
N ARG A 89 -4.88 3.53 28.08
CA ARG A 89 -4.49 3.53 29.49
C ARG A 89 -4.27 4.94 30.05
N PHE A 90 -3.71 5.85 29.24
CA PHE A 90 -3.44 7.23 29.62
C PHE A 90 -4.46 8.21 29.01
N GLY A 91 -5.70 7.77 28.76
CA GLY A 91 -6.66 8.54 27.96
C GLY A 91 -7.08 9.91 28.52
N ALA A 92 -6.82 10.18 29.80
CA ALA A 92 -6.98 11.53 30.38
C ALA A 92 -5.93 12.53 29.88
N LEU A 93 -4.78 12.04 29.42
CA LEU A 93 -3.65 12.85 28.92
C LEU A 93 -3.53 12.77 27.39
N LEU A 94 -3.74 11.59 26.81
CA LEU A 94 -3.48 11.31 25.39
C LEU A 94 -4.75 11.24 24.53
N GLY A 95 -5.92 11.46 25.12
CA GLY A 95 -7.21 11.26 24.45
C GLY A 95 -7.74 9.83 24.60
N ARG A 96 -9.06 9.69 24.59
CA ARG A 96 -9.71 8.39 24.73
C ARG A 96 -9.63 7.62 23.41
N VAL A 97 -8.84 6.55 23.40
CA VAL A 97 -8.67 5.65 22.27
C VAL A 97 -9.35 4.31 22.57
N GLU A 98 -10.21 3.87 21.66
CA GLU A 98 -10.78 2.52 21.67
C GLU A 98 -9.75 1.51 21.16
N VAL A 99 -9.70 0.33 21.77
CA VAL A 99 -8.82 -0.79 21.39
C VAL A 99 -9.69 -1.93 20.83
N PRO A 100 -9.31 -2.56 19.70
CA PRO A 100 -10.05 -3.69 19.14
C PRO A 100 -10.02 -4.90 20.07
N THR A 101 -11.08 -5.70 20.04
CA THR A 101 -11.05 -7.06 20.61
C THR A 101 -10.16 -7.97 19.76
N GLN A 102 -9.72 -9.10 20.33
CA GLN A 102 -8.92 -10.09 19.59
C GLN A 102 -9.59 -10.53 18.27
N GLY A 103 -10.91 -10.73 18.27
CA GLY A 103 -11.66 -11.11 17.07
C GLY A 103 -11.73 -10.00 16.01
N GLU A 104 -11.77 -8.74 16.43
CA GLU A 104 -11.70 -7.59 15.52
C GLU A 104 -10.29 -7.39 14.97
N SER A 105 -9.24 -7.54 15.79
CA SER A 105 -7.84 -7.49 15.33
C SER A 105 -7.55 -8.53 14.27
N LEU A 106 -8.05 -9.76 14.42
CA LEU A 106 -7.92 -10.82 13.41
C LEU A 106 -8.64 -10.46 12.10
N GLN A 107 -9.80 -9.82 12.16
CA GLN A 107 -10.52 -9.36 10.96
C GLN A 107 -9.79 -8.23 10.24
N ILE A 108 -9.22 -7.27 10.99
CA ILE A 108 -8.38 -6.21 10.43
C ILE A 108 -7.16 -6.82 9.75
N GLN A 109 -6.46 -7.74 10.42
CA GLN A 109 -5.28 -8.41 9.86
C GLN A 109 -5.60 -9.18 8.58
N ALA A 110 -6.68 -9.96 8.58
CA ALA A 110 -7.09 -10.72 7.40
C ALA A 110 -7.40 -9.81 6.20
N TYR A 111 -8.10 -8.69 6.45
CA TYR A 111 -8.40 -7.69 5.44
C TYR A 111 -7.14 -7.02 4.88
N LEU A 112 -6.24 -6.58 5.77
CA LEU A 112 -4.97 -5.96 5.38
C LEU A 112 -4.10 -6.91 4.56
N ASN A 113 -3.98 -8.17 4.96
CA ASN A 113 -3.18 -9.17 4.23
C ASN A 113 -3.75 -9.46 2.83
N THR A 114 -5.07 -9.54 2.72
CA THR A 114 -5.76 -9.78 1.44
C THR A 114 -5.57 -8.63 0.47
N ASN A 115 -5.57 -7.40 0.99
CA ASN A 115 -5.50 -6.17 0.19
C ASN A 115 -4.11 -5.51 0.24
N ALA A 116 -3.10 -6.25 0.68
CA ALA A 116 -1.75 -5.75 0.85
C ALA A 116 -1.08 -5.44 -0.48
N LEU A 117 -0.07 -4.56 -0.42
CA LEU A 117 0.80 -4.30 -1.54
C LEU A 117 1.49 -5.59 -2.01
N GLN A 118 1.43 -5.88 -3.31
CA GLN A 118 2.28 -6.87 -3.93
C GLN A 118 3.62 -6.22 -4.31
N PRO A 119 4.75 -6.64 -3.72
CA PRO A 119 6.04 -6.08 -4.08
C PRO A 119 6.50 -6.67 -5.42
N MET A 120 7.12 -5.84 -6.24
CA MET A 120 7.79 -6.26 -7.47
C MET A 120 8.90 -7.28 -7.15
N ARG A 121 8.89 -8.44 -7.81
CA ARG A 121 9.84 -9.54 -7.54
C ARG A 121 10.85 -9.80 -8.65
N HIS A 122 10.55 -9.32 -9.87
CA HIS A 122 11.35 -9.61 -11.06
C HIS A 122 11.86 -8.31 -11.67
N PHE A 123 13.16 -8.26 -11.95
CA PHE A 123 13.83 -7.08 -12.48
C PHE A 123 14.47 -7.41 -13.83
N SER A 124 14.08 -6.68 -14.88
CA SER A 124 14.60 -6.81 -16.23
C SER A 124 15.86 -5.96 -16.47
N GLY A 125 16.13 -4.97 -15.61
CA GLY A 125 17.31 -4.11 -15.69
C GLY A 125 17.26 -3.01 -16.75
N GLY A 126 16.13 -2.84 -17.45
CA GLY A 126 15.92 -1.78 -18.44
C GLY A 126 15.99 -0.36 -17.83
N PHE A 127 16.34 0.64 -18.65
CA PHE A 127 16.49 2.02 -18.18
C PHE A 127 15.24 2.57 -17.46
N ARG A 128 14.05 2.35 -18.04
CA ARG A 128 12.80 2.85 -17.45
C ARG A 128 12.45 2.17 -16.12
N GLU A 129 12.73 0.86 -16.02
CA GLU A 129 12.59 0.11 -14.77
C GLU A 129 13.52 0.66 -13.68
N LYS A 130 14.79 0.93 -14.01
CA LYS A 130 15.74 1.53 -13.06
C LYS A 130 15.27 2.90 -12.57
N SER A 131 14.71 3.72 -13.46
CA SER A 131 14.11 5.00 -13.08
C SER A 131 12.97 4.81 -12.07
N TYR A 132 12.09 3.84 -12.31
CA TYR A 132 11.01 3.48 -11.38
C TYR A 132 11.55 3.04 -10.02
N GLN A 133 12.50 2.10 -9.98
CA GLN A 133 13.13 1.63 -8.74
C GLN A 133 13.74 2.78 -7.95
N GLN A 134 14.54 3.63 -8.59
CA GLN A 134 15.26 4.72 -7.94
C GLN A 134 14.32 5.75 -7.30
N HIS A 135 13.19 6.05 -7.94
CA HIS A 135 12.31 7.14 -7.50
C HIS A 135 11.14 6.71 -6.62
N CYS A 136 10.74 5.42 -6.67
CA CYS A 136 9.52 4.92 -6.03
C CYS A 136 9.78 3.98 -4.83
N SER A 137 10.99 3.44 -4.65
CA SER A 137 11.31 2.53 -3.53
C SER A 137 11.63 3.23 -2.19
N GLY A 138 11.69 4.56 -2.17
CA GLY A 138 12.13 5.33 -1.00
C GLY A 138 11.07 5.57 0.09
N CYS A 139 9.84 5.09 -0.08
CA CYS A 139 8.74 5.25 0.90
C CYS A 139 8.22 3.92 1.44
N HIS A 140 8.01 2.95 0.56
CA HIS A 140 7.48 1.62 0.83
C HIS A 140 8.12 0.65 -0.18
N ALA A 141 7.87 -0.65 -0.03
CA ALA A 141 8.30 -1.64 -1.01
C ALA A 141 7.84 -1.24 -2.43
N LEU A 142 8.65 -1.54 -3.45
CA LEU A 142 8.33 -1.13 -4.82
C LEU A 142 7.11 -1.92 -5.33
N PRO A 143 5.99 -1.26 -5.72
CA PRO A 143 4.81 -1.97 -6.23
C PRO A 143 5.12 -2.76 -7.50
N ASP A 144 4.61 -3.99 -7.57
CA ASP A 144 4.56 -4.74 -8.82
C ASP A 144 3.66 -4.02 -9.84
N PRO A 145 4.15 -3.71 -11.07
CA PRO A 145 3.35 -3.09 -12.12
C PRO A 145 2.05 -3.84 -12.46
N ALA A 146 1.99 -5.16 -12.29
CA ALA A 146 0.82 -5.96 -12.64
C ALA A 146 -0.39 -5.79 -11.70
N GLN A 147 -0.24 -5.07 -10.57
CA GLN A 147 -1.35 -4.82 -9.63
C GLN A 147 -2.41 -3.85 -10.13
N HIS A 148 -2.08 -3.06 -11.16
CA HIS A 148 -2.99 -2.09 -11.76
C HIS A 148 -2.97 -2.28 -13.28
N SER A 149 -4.09 -2.00 -13.93
CA SER A 149 -4.12 -1.95 -15.39
C SER A 149 -3.29 -0.77 -15.91
N ALA A 150 -2.88 -0.84 -17.17
CA ALA A 150 -2.17 0.26 -17.84
C ALA A 150 -2.94 1.59 -17.75
N ASP A 151 -4.26 1.53 -17.76
CA ASP A 151 -5.20 2.64 -17.74
C ASP A 151 -5.44 3.18 -16.32
N GLU A 152 -5.18 2.39 -15.28
CA GLU A 152 -5.25 2.81 -13.87
C GLU A 152 -3.99 3.56 -13.40
N TRP A 153 -2.82 3.24 -13.96
CA TRP A 153 -1.54 3.82 -13.55
C TRP A 153 -1.46 5.36 -13.58
N PRO A 154 -2.04 6.09 -14.54
CA PRO A 154 -2.09 7.54 -14.50
C PRO A 154 -2.71 8.08 -13.20
N MET A 155 -3.79 7.46 -12.71
CA MET A 155 -4.45 7.86 -11.46
C MET A 155 -3.57 7.56 -10.24
N VAL A 156 -2.92 6.40 -10.23
CA VAL A 156 -1.98 6.01 -9.15
C VAL A 156 -0.80 6.99 -9.09
N MET A 157 -0.21 7.34 -10.23
CA MET A 157 0.89 8.30 -10.32
C MET A 157 0.47 9.70 -9.85
N ALA A 158 -0.73 10.17 -10.23
CA ALA A 158 -1.26 11.45 -9.78
C ALA A 158 -1.47 11.48 -8.25
N ARG A 159 -1.99 10.38 -7.67
CA ARG A 159 -2.11 10.22 -6.22
C ARG A 159 -0.74 10.25 -5.54
N MET A 160 0.25 9.54 -6.07
CA MET A 160 1.61 9.53 -5.51
C MET A 160 2.28 10.89 -5.61
N ALA A 161 2.09 11.65 -6.69
CA ALA A 161 2.59 13.01 -6.81
C ALA A 161 2.00 13.92 -5.71
N ARG A 162 0.68 13.88 -5.48
CA ARG A 162 0.03 14.61 -4.38
C ARG A 162 0.54 14.16 -3.01
N ASN A 163 0.72 12.85 -2.80
CA ASN A 163 1.25 12.34 -1.54
C ASN A 163 2.65 12.86 -1.25
N ARG A 164 3.53 12.91 -2.27
CA ARG A 164 4.87 13.49 -2.12
C ARG A 164 4.82 14.95 -1.71
N GLU A 165 3.92 15.74 -2.28
CA GLU A 165 3.75 17.15 -1.94
C GLU A 165 3.32 17.34 -0.47
N VAL A 166 2.33 16.56 -0.01
CA VAL A 166 1.89 16.62 1.40
C VAL A 166 3.02 16.23 2.34
N MET A 167 3.78 15.20 1.97
CA MET A 167 4.96 14.74 2.70
C MET A 167 6.23 15.56 2.42
N LYS A 168 6.12 16.78 1.88
CA LYS A 168 7.22 17.71 1.53
C LYS A 168 8.42 17.08 0.81
N ARG A 169 8.20 16.03 0.02
CA ARG A 169 9.22 15.44 -0.84
C ARG A 169 9.30 16.20 -2.15
N ALA A 170 10.52 16.33 -2.67
CA ALA A 170 10.75 16.97 -3.96
C ALA A 170 9.88 16.33 -5.07
N PRO A 171 9.26 17.13 -5.95
CA PRO A 171 8.51 16.59 -7.07
C PRO A 171 9.44 15.86 -8.04
N LEU A 172 8.90 14.86 -8.74
CA LEU A 172 9.59 14.26 -9.88
C LEU A 172 9.54 15.21 -11.06
N SER A 173 10.60 15.27 -11.87
CA SER A 173 10.59 16.04 -13.12
C SER A 173 9.51 15.49 -14.08
N PRO A 174 8.94 16.31 -14.99
CA PRO A 174 7.98 15.82 -15.97
C PRO A 174 8.52 14.67 -16.83
N GLU A 175 9.78 14.72 -17.23
CA GLU A 175 10.44 13.66 -18.00
C GLU A 175 10.53 12.35 -17.20
N THR A 176 10.91 12.43 -15.92
CA THR A 176 10.95 11.27 -15.02
C THR A 176 9.56 10.67 -14.84
N GLN A 177 8.53 11.51 -14.65
CA GLN A 177 7.15 11.04 -14.51
C GLN A 177 6.68 10.27 -15.75
N LEU A 178 6.92 10.81 -16.95
CA LEU A 178 6.57 10.15 -18.20
C LEU A 178 7.35 8.85 -18.42
N THR A 179 8.63 8.83 -18.04
CA THR A 179 9.48 7.63 -18.14
C THR A 179 8.94 6.50 -17.27
N ILE A 180 8.61 6.80 -16.02
CA ILE A 180 8.06 5.83 -15.05
C ILE A 180 6.66 5.39 -15.47
N LEU A 181 5.77 6.32 -15.85
CA LEU A 181 4.41 5.98 -16.27
C LEU A 181 4.44 5.03 -17.48
N ALA A 182 5.23 5.33 -18.49
CA ALA A 182 5.34 4.47 -19.66
C ALA A 182 5.89 3.08 -19.33
N TYR A 183 6.80 2.96 -18.35
CA TYR A 183 7.24 1.66 -17.85
C TYR A 183 6.10 0.90 -17.19
N LEU A 184 5.38 1.53 -16.26
CA LEU A 184 4.28 0.91 -15.53
C LEU A 184 3.20 0.41 -16.49
N GLN A 185 2.79 1.24 -17.43
CA GLN A 185 1.79 0.87 -18.44
C GLN A 185 2.23 -0.29 -19.32
N GLN A 186 3.50 -0.30 -19.74
CA GLN A 186 4.03 -1.39 -20.56
C GLN A 186 4.18 -2.70 -19.77
N ALA A 187 4.72 -2.63 -18.55
CA ALA A 187 4.99 -3.78 -17.71
C ALA A 187 3.68 -4.46 -17.23
N SER A 188 2.62 -3.69 -17.00
CA SER A 188 1.29 -4.22 -16.64
C SER A 188 0.70 -5.13 -17.72
N LEU A 189 1.07 -4.91 -18.98
CA LEU A 189 0.59 -5.69 -20.10
C LEU A 189 1.42 -6.96 -20.33
N TRP A 190 2.64 -7.03 -19.79
CA TRP A 190 3.53 -8.17 -20.00
C TRP A 190 3.12 -9.41 -19.20
N ASP A 191 2.59 -9.24 -17.98
CA ASP A 191 2.07 -10.37 -17.21
C ASP A 191 0.78 -10.95 -17.83
N LEU A 192 -0.02 -10.14 -18.53
CA LEU A 192 -1.20 -10.61 -19.25
C LEU A 192 -0.84 -11.36 -20.56
N ALA A 193 0.34 -11.09 -21.14
CA ALA A 193 0.78 -11.69 -22.40
C ALA A 193 1.67 -12.95 -22.20
N GLY A 194 2.02 -13.29 -20.97
CA GLY A 194 3.05 -14.27 -20.65
C GLY A 194 4.46 -13.82 -21.07
N PRO A 195 5.53 -14.51 -20.62
CA PRO A 195 6.88 -14.19 -21.07
C PRO A 195 6.94 -14.31 -22.60
N ARG A 196 7.32 -13.22 -23.28
CA ARG A 196 7.66 -13.29 -24.71
C ARG A 196 8.74 -14.37 -24.87
N PRO A 197 8.61 -15.30 -25.84
CA PRO A 197 9.71 -16.17 -26.18
C PRO A 197 10.92 -15.29 -26.54
N LEU A 198 12.10 -15.70 -26.07
CA LEU A 198 13.39 -15.15 -26.47
C LEU A 198 13.58 -15.40 -27.97
N SER A 199 12.97 -14.58 -28.82
CA SER A 199 13.15 -14.64 -30.27
C SER A 199 13.08 -13.26 -30.89
N ALA A 200 14.12 -12.46 -30.65
CA ALA A 200 14.60 -11.45 -31.59
C ALA A 200 15.99 -10.92 -31.19
N ILE A 201 16.99 -11.81 -31.18
CA ILE A 201 18.36 -11.39 -31.51
C ILE A 201 18.74 -12.16 -32.76
N GLY A 202 19.15 -11.40 -33.77
CA GLY A 202 19.20 -11.79 -35.17
C GLY A 202 19.98 -13.07 -35.48
N SER A 203 19.50 -13.71 -36.54
CA SER A 203 20.22 -14.61 -37.42
C SER A 203 21.72 -14.33 -37.51
N GLY A 204 22.53 -15.29 -37.03
CA GLY A 204 23.98 -15.23 -37.14
C GLY A 204 24.69 -16.48 -36.63
N ARG A 205 24.63 -17.56 -37.41
CA ARG A 205 25.48 -18.77 -37.37
C ARG A 205 25.44 -19.67 -36.11
N ALA A 206 25.04 -20.91 -36.36
CA ALA A 206 25.16 -22.05 -35.47
C ALA A 206 26.62 -22.38 -35.13
N VAL A 207 26.89 -22.74 -33.86
CA VAL A 207 27.93 -23.71 -33.49
C VAL A 207 27.48 -24.54 -32.28
N ALA A 208 27.38 -25.85 -32.54
CA ALA A 208 27.54 -27.02 -31.69
C ALA A 208 26.93 -27.09 -30.27
N LEU A 209 26.10 -28.13 -30.12
CA LEU A 209 25.64 -28.80 -28.92
C LEU A 209 26.76 -29.10 -27.91
N ALA A 210 26.52 -28.79 -26.63
CA ALA A 210 27.17 -29.46 -25.51
C ALA A 210 26.09 -30.08 -24.61
N VAL A 211 26.11 -31.41 -24.55
CA VAL A 211 25.28 -32.29 -23.72
C VAL A 211 25.76 -32.20 -22.28
N TRP A 212 24.87 -31.93 -21.32
CA TRP A 212 25.12 -32.18 -19.89
C TRP A 212 24.16 -33.25 -19.36
N PRO A 213 24.66 -34.29 -18.66
CA PRO A 213 23.84 -35.37 -18.14
C PRO A 213 23.18 -35.02 -16.81
N ALA A 214 22.03 -35.65 -16.57
CA ALA A 214 21.30 -35.65 -15.31
C ALA A 214 21.98 -36.54 -14.25
N ALA A 215 22.07 -36.02 -13.02
CA ALA A 215 22.17 -36.74 -11.75
C ALA A 215 21.93 -35.69 -10.64
N GLY A 216 21.23 -35.90 -9.53
CA GLY A 216 20.58 -37.04 -8.90
C GLY A 216 19.91 -36.52 -7.61
N ARG A 217 18.99 -37.29 -7.05
CA ARG A 217 18.21 -36.99 -5.83
C ARG A 217 19.03 -37.15 -4.53
N SER A 218 18.44 -36.64 -3.43
CA SER A 218 18.76 -36.79 -1.98
C SER A 218 19.67 -35.68 -1.43
N CYS A 219 19.38 -34.99 -0.32
CA CYS A 219 18.42 -35.16 0.79
C CYS A 219 17.49 -33.95 0.95
#